data_AF-A0A920W018-F1
#
_entry.id   AF-A0A920W018-F1
#
_cell.length_a   1.000
_cell.length_b   1.000
_cell.length_c   1.000
_cell.angle_alpha   90.00
_cell.angle_beta   90.00
_cell.angle_gamma   90.00
#
_symmetry.space_group_name_H-M   'P 1'
#
loop_
_entity.id
_entity.type
_entity.pdbx_description
1 polymer ?
#
loop_
_entity_poly.entity_id
_entity_poly.type
_entity_poly.pdbx_seq_one_letter_code
_entity_poly.pdbx_strand_id
1 'polypeptide(L)'
;MLERPLQRGKPSWNPVKAGVNFYRALPPLYSQQQRAFPKLSQAQTFFFPSDEDAYWAVVRSQFSFSESAVPMNAANLCPSFRSVAETVTALTYDIDRDCSFNNRAKFGGLLEQSRATIAQQINFFSR
;
A
#
# COMPACT_ATOMS: atom_id res chain seq x y z
N MET A 1 1.15 10.45 63.52
CA MET A 1 0.46 9.63 62.52
C MET A 1 1.02 10.05 61.17
N LEU A 2 1.85 9.20 60.58
CA LEU A 2 2.62 9.41 59.35
C LEU A 2 1.75 9.04 58.14
N GLU A 3 1.61 9.94 57.16
CA GLU A 3 1.16 9.56 55.82
C GLU A 3 2.23 10.01 54.82
N ARG A 4 2.87 9.01 54.20
CA ARG A 4 3.97 9.14 53.22
C ARG A 4 3.39 9.30 51.82
N PRO A 5 4.00 10.09 50.91
CA PRO A 5 3.59 10.10 49.52
C PRO A 5 3.94 8.77 48.82
N LEU A 6 2.97 8.23 48.08
CA LEU A 6 3.12 7.07 47.18
C LEU A 6 4.18 7.34 46.11
N GLN A 7 5.38 6.80 46.30
CA GLN A 7 6.39 6.73 45.25
C GLN A 7 5.93 5.72 44.19
N ARG A 8 5.40 6.22 43.07
CA ARG A 8 5.05 5.39 41.92
C ARG A 8 6.36 5.07 41.16
N GLY A 9 6.91 3.89 41.40
CA GLY A 9 8.13 3.42 40.73
C GLY A 9 7.99 3.50 39.21
N LYS A 10 8.93 4.16 38.54
CA LYS A 10 9.05 4.13 37.08
C LYS A 10 9.52 2.72 36.67
N PRO A 11 8.82 1.99 35.78
CA PRO A 11 9.39 0.77 35.23
C PRO A 11 10.59 1.16 34.36
N SER A 12 11.79 0.75 34.79
CA SER A 12 13.02 0.92 34.01
C SER A 12 12.99 -0.08 32.84
N TRP A 13 12.50 0.36 31.69
CA TRP A 13 12.63 -0.39 30.46
C TRP A 13 14.12 -0.41 30.06
N ASN A 14 14.72 -1.60 30.02
CA ASN A 14 16.13 -1.80 29.69
C ASN A 14 16.24 -2.58 28.36
N PRO A 15 16.59 -1.92 27.24
CA PRO A 15 16.55 -2.53 25.90
C PRO A 15 17.55 -3.66 25.68
N VAL A 16 18.52 -3.86 26.57
CA VAL A 16 19.66 -4.75 26.34
C VAL A 16 19.35 -6.22 26.69
N LYS A 17 18.25 -6.52 27.38
CA LYS A 17 17.91 -7.90 27.82
C LYS A 17 16.83 -8.60 26.98
N ALA A 18 16.27 -7.95 25.95
CA ALA A 18 15.22 -8.53 25.09
C ALA A 18 15.75 -9.00 23.72
N GLY A 19 17.06 -9.12 23.56
CA GLY A 19 17.67 -9.72 22.38
C GLY A 19 17.88 -11.21 22.60
N VAL A 20 17.01 -12.07 22.06
CA VAL A 20 17.33 -13.34 21.36
C VAL A 20 16.02 -13.88 20.73
N ASN A 21 16.03 -14.02 19.39
CA ASN A 21 15.16 -14.87 18.56
C ASN A 21 13.68 -14.48 18.27
N PHE A 22 13.44 -13.35 17.58
CA PHE A 22 12.19 -13.20 16.80
C PHE A 22 12.38 -12.97 15.29
N TYR A 23 13.62 -12.83 14.81
CA TYR A 23 13.92 -12.60 13.40
C TYR A 23 14.68 -13.77 12.77
N ARG A 24 14.15 -14.99 12.89
CA ARG A 24 14.64 -16.12 12.07
C ARG A 24 13.64 -16.41 10.95
N ALA A 25 14.06 -16.01 9.76
CA ALA A 25 13.67 -16.51 8.44
C ALA A 25 12.20 -16.32 7.99
N LEU A 26 11.95 -15.17 7.35
CA LEU A 26 11.12 -15.15 6.14
C LEU A 26 12.01 -14.70 4.97
N PRO A 27 11.86 -15.29 3.78
CA PRO A 27 12.74 -15.03 2.65
C PRO A 27 12.69 -13.54 2.28
N PRO A 28 13.77 -12.99 1.66
CA PRO A 28 13.77 -11.61 1.21
C PRO A 28 12.67 -11.47 0.14
N LEU A 29 11.56 -10.82 0.50
CA LEU A 29 10.51 -10.44 -0.45
C LEU A 29 10.95 -9.32 -1.40
N TYR A 30 12.18 -8.83 -1.26
CA TYR A 30 12.69 -7.69 -2.02
C TYR A 30 13.15 -8.03 -3.45
N SER A 31 13.01 -9.28 -3.90
CA SER A 31 13.30 -9.70 -5.28
C SER A 31 12.07 -10.13 -6.09
N GLN A 32 10.84 -9.90 -5.59
CA GLN A 32 9.60 -10.29 -6.28
C GLN A 32 8.73 -9.10 -6.71
N GLN A 33 9.20 -7.86 -6.62
CA GLN A 33 8.41 -6.68 -6.99
C GLN A 33 8.45 -6.34 -8.49
N GLN A 34 8.55 -7.39 -9.31
CA GLN A 34 8.28 -7.38 -10.75
C GLN A 34 7.54 -8.66 -11.12
N ARG A 35 6.57 -9.10 -10.30
CA ARG A 35 5.50 -9.92 -10.85
C ARG A 35 4.63 -9.00 -11.69
N ALA A 36 4.95 -8.95 -12.98
CA ALA A 36 4.06 -8.48 -14.02
C ALA A 36 2.64 -8.97 -13.71
N PHE A 37 1.67 -8.05 -13.70
CA PHE A 37 0.26 -8.33 -13.47
C PHE A 37 -0.24 -9.27 -14.57
N PRO A 38 -0.31 -10.60 -14.38
CA PRO A 38 -0.50 -11.51 -15.50
C PRO A 38 -1.88 -11.30 -16.14
N LYS A 39 -2.87 -10.97 -15.31
CA LYS A 39 -4.26 -10.78 -15.73
C LYS A 39 -4.50 -9.47 -16.50
N LEU A 40 -3.83 -8.38 -16.14
CA LEU A 40 -3.95 -7.11 -16.88
C LEU A 40 -3.07 -7.10 -18.14
N SER A 41 -1.88 -7.72 -18.10
CA SER A 41 -1.04 -7.94 -19.27
C SER A 41 -1.72 -8.84 -20.32
N GLN A 42 -2.48 -9.86 -19.88
CA GLN A 42 -3.30 -10.68 -20.78
C GLN A 42 -4.50 -9.92 -21.34
N ALA A 43 -5.18 -9.08 -20.55
CA ALA A 43 -6.30 -8.28 -21.03
C ALA A 43 -5.91 -7.32 -22.17
N GLN A 44 -4.66 -6.81 -22.17
CA GLN A 44 -4.13 -6.01 -23.29
C GLN A 44 -3.93 -6.83 -24.59
N THR A 45 -3.87 -8.16 -24.51
CA THR A 45 -3.65 -9.05 -25.66
C THR A 45 -4.96 -9.54 -26.30
N PHE A 46 -6.11 -9.38 -25.65
CA PHE A 46 -7.42 -9.84 -26.13
C PHE A 46 -8.37 -8.72 -26.55
N PHE A 47 -7.87 -7.58 -27.04
CA PHE A 47 -8.76 -6.53 -27.53
C PHE A 47 -9.27 -6.86 -28.95
N PHE A 48 -10.21 -7.80 -29.03
CA PHE A 48 -11.14 -7.87 -30.16
C PHE A 48 -12.38 -7.04 -29.80
N PRO A 49 -12.90 -6.17 -30.70
CA PRO A 49 -14.07 -5.33 -30.43
C PRO A 49 -15.33 -6.10 -29.99
N SER A 50 -15.37 -7.42 -30.18
CA SER A 50 -16.47 -8.30 -29.82
C SER A 50 -16.42 -8.85 -28.38
N ASP A 51 -15.40 -8.50 -27.57
CA ASP A 51 -15.20 -9.08 -26.23
C ASP A 51 -15.10 -8.02 -25.11
N GLU A 52 -15.83 -6.92 -25.27
CA GLU A 52 -15.88 -5.82 -24.31
C GLU A 52 -16.35 -6.30 -22.92
N ASP A 53 -17.30 -7.24 -22.86
CA ASP A 53 -17.81 -7.80 -21.61
C ASP A 53 -16.73 -8.59 -20.84
N ALA A 54 -15.89 -9.38 -21.51
CA ALA A 54 -14.81 -10.09 -20.83
C ALA A 54 -13.74 -9.13 -20.31
N TYR A 55 -13.45 -8.06 -21.06
CA TYR A 55 -12.55 -7.01 -20.60
C TYR A 55 -13.06 -6.37 -19.31
N TRP A 56 -14.32 -5.93 -19.29
CA TRP A 56 -14.91 -5.31 -18.10
C TRP A 56 -15.06 -6.29 -16.93
N ALA A 57 -15.28 -7.58 -17.20
CA ALA A 57 -15.26 -8.61 -16.16
C ALA A 57 -13.87 -8.72 -15.50
N VAL A 58 -12.79 -8.63 -16.29
CA VAL A 58 -11.42 -8.58 -15.74
C VAL A 58 -11.22 -7.31 -14.92
N VAL A 59 -11.59 -6.14 -15.42
CA VAL A 59 -11.48 -4.86 -14.68
C VAL A 59 -12.28 -4.92 -13.37
N ARG A 60 -13.51 -5.42 -13.39
CA ARG A 60 -14.36 -5.58 -12.19
C ARG A 60 -13.69 -6.47 -11.14
N SER A 61 -13.07 -7.57 -11.57
CA SER A 61 -12.37 -8.52 -10.67
C SER A 61 -11.18 -7.91 -9.91
N GLN A 62 -10.74 -6.71 -10.29
CA GLN A 62 -9.66 -5.99 -9.61
C GLN A 62 -10.15 -5.10 -8.46
N PHE A 63 -11.46 -4.98 -8.25
CA PHE A 63 -12.02 -4.31 -7.09
C PHE A 63 -12.37 -5.33 -6.00
N SER A 64 -12.32 -4.91 -4.73
CA SER A 64 -12.45 -5.80 -3.58
C SER A 64 -13.86 -5.89 -2.97
N PHE A 65 -14.86 -5.26 -3.59
CA PHE A 65 -16.24 -5.32 -3.09
C PHE A 65 -16.92 -6.65 -3.45
N SER A 66 -17.89 -7.07 -2.63
CA SER A 66 -18.69 -8.27 -2.89
C SER A 66 -19.71 -8.02 -4.00
N GLU A 67 -19.97 -9.03 -4.83
CA GLU A 67 -21.06 -9.00 -5.82
C GLU A 67 -22.44 -8.81 -5.18
N SER A 68 -22.60 -9.18 -3.91
CA SER A 68 -23.83 -8.96 -3.13
C SER A 68 -23.99 -7.51 -2.63
N ALA A 69 -22.97 -6.67 -2.75
CA ALA A 69 -22.94 -5.31 -2.23
C ALA A 69 -22.12 -4.39 -3.14
N VAL A 70 -22.69 -4.07 -4.30
CA VAL A 70 -22.05 -3.22 -5.31
C VAL A 70 -22.13 -1.75 -4.87
N PRO A 71 -20.99 -1.02 -4.80
CA PRO A 71 -20.99 0.39 -4.44
C PRO A 71 -21.73 1.25 -5.48
N MET A 72 -22.86 1.83 -5.08
CA MET A 72 -23.63 2.74 -5.94
C MET A 72 -23.12 4.19 -5.89
N ASN A 73 -22.30 4.54 -4.89
CA ASN A 73 -21.75 5.88 -4.70
C ASN A 73 -20.21 5.90 -4.78
N ALA A 74 -19.67 5.38 -5.88
CA ALA A 74 -18.22 5.34 -6.09
C ALA A 74 -17.60 6.73 -6.34
N ALA A 75 -18.40 7.74 -6.69
CA ALA A 75 -17.91 9.10 -6.90
C ALA A 75 -17.40 9.76 -5.59
N ASN A 76 -18.04 9.47 -4.46
CA ASN A 76 -17.59 9.97 -3.16
C ASN A 76 -16.53 9.06 -2.52
N LEU A 77 -16.70 7.75 -2.65
CA LEU A 77 -15.73 6.78 -2.14
C LEU A 77 -15.74 5.53 -3.01
N CYS A 78 -14.72 5.41 -3.85
CA CYS A 78 -14.48 4.22 -4.65
C CYS A 78 -13.55 3.27 -3.88
N PRO A 79 -13.87 1.96 -3.78
CA PRO A 79 -12.88 0.97 -3.40
C PRO A 79 -11.65 1.10 -4.30
N SER A 80 -10.47 1.17 -3.70
CA SER A 80 -9.25 1.25 -4.49
C SER A 80 -9.09 0.00 -5.36
N PHE A 81 -8.59 0.21 -6.57
CA PHE A 81 -8.15 -0.87 -7.42
C PHE A 81 -7.09 -1.71 -6.69
N ARG A 82 -7.09 -3.03 -6.88
CA ARG A 82 -6.28 -3.97 -6.10
C ARG A 82 -4.81 -3.59 -6.02
N SER A 83 -4.19 -3.25 -7.15
CA SER A 83 -2.76 -2.88 -7.19
C SER A 83 -2.47 -1.62 -6.36
N VAL A 84 -3.40 -0.67 -6.30
CA VAL A 84 -3.27 0.53 -5.47
C VAL A 84 -3.34 0.17 -3.99
N ALA A 85 -4.33 -0.64 -3.59
CA ALA A 85 -4.49 -1.07 -2.20
C ALA A 85 -3.27 -1.89 -1.70
N GLU A 86 -2.77 -2.81 -2.54
CA GLU A 86 -1.58 -3.60 -2.24
C GLU A 86 -0.33 -2.72 -2.11
N THR A 87 -0.16 -1.73 -3.00
CA THR A 87 0.96 -0.79 -2.95
C THR A 87 0.94 0.06 -1.69
N VAL A 88 -0.23 0.61 -1.33
CA VAL A 88 -0.40 1.39 -0.10
C VAL A 88 -0.05 0.53 1.12
N THR A 89 -0.59 -0.70 1.19
CA THR A 89 -0.31 -1.63 2.29
C THR A 89 1.18 -1.92 2.42
N ALA A 90 1.87 -2.17 1.30
CA ALA A 90 3.30 -2.43 1.29
C ALA A 90 4.12 -1.22 1.77
N LEU A 91 3.76 -0.01 1.31
CA LEU A 91 4.43 1.22 1.72
C LEU A 91 4.19 1.56 3.19
N THR A 92 2.98 1.29 3.72
CA THR A 92 2.68 1.45 5.15
C THR A 92 3.53 0.50 5.98
N TYR A 93 3.55 -0.79 5.64
CA TYR A 93 4.36 -1.78 6.35
C TYR A 93 5.86 -1.47 6.30
N ASP A 94 6.33 -0.94 5.17
CA ASP A 94 7.71 -0.53 5.01
C ASP A 94 8.10 0.63 5.94
N ILE A 95 7.23 1.65 6.10
CA ILE A 95 7.44 2.72 7.07
C ILE A 95 7.44 2.16 8.50
N ASP A 96 6.48 1.31 8.84
CA ASP A 96 6.36 0.73 10.18
C ASP A 96 7.59 -0.12 10.56
N ARG A 97 8.21 -0.76 9.55
CA ARG A 97 9.44 -1.52 9.71
C ARG A 97 10.68 -0.64 9.85
N ASP A 98 10.77 0.45 9.10
CA ASP A 98 11.89 1.39 9.11
C ASP A 98 11.40 2.85 9.11
N CYS A 99 11.30 3.42 10.31
CA CYS A 99 10.87 4.81 10.52
C CYS A 99 11.97 5.85 10.21
N SER A 100 13.15 5.45 9.73
CA SER A 100 14.29 6.35 9.54
C SER A 100 13.99 7.47 8.53
N PHE A 101 14.69 8.59 8.66
CA PHE A 101 14.57 9.70 7.73
C PHE A 101 14.93 9.30 6.29
N ASN A 102 15.93 8.43 6.13
CA ASN A 102 16.37 7.95 4.82
C ASN A 102 15.28 7.13 4.13
N ASN A 103 14.63 6.22 4.86
CA ASN A 103 13.55 5.43 4.30
C ASN A 103 12.35 6.31 3.90
N ARG A 104 11.99 7.28 4.75
CA ARG A 104 10.88 8.20 4.48
C ARG A 104 11.18 9.22 3.37
N ALA A 105 12.44 9.50 3.05
CA ALA A 105 12.80 10.45 2.00
C ALA A 105 12.25 10.08 0.61
N LYS A 106 12.05 8.78 0.33
CA LYS A 106 11.52 8.29 -0.96
C LYS A 106 10.13 8.82 -1.31
N PHE A 107 9.30 9.13 -0.30
CA PHE A 107 7.94 9.63 -0.53
C PHE A 107 7.91 11.01 -1.18
N GLY A 108 8.96 11.82 -1.01
CA GLY A 108 9.10 13.09 -1.73
C GLY A 108 9.21 12.86 -3.24
N GLY A 109 10.03 11.91 -3.67
CA GLY A 109 10.15 11.53 -5.08
C GLY A 109 8.85 10.95 -5.64
N LEU A 110 8.18 10.07 -4.89
CA LEU A 110 6.89 9.49 -5.28
C LEU A 110 5.79 10.56 -5.44
N LEU A 111 5.79 11.59 -4.59
CA LEU A 111 4.85 12.70 -4.68
C LEU A 111 5.03 13.47 -6.00
N GLU A 112 6.26 13.86 -6.34
CA GLU A 112 6.54 14.63 -7.55
C GLU A 112 6.26 13.82 -8.82
N GLN A 113 6.60 12.53 -8.80
CA GLN A 113 6.23 11.62 -9.90
C GLN A 113 4.71 11.53 -10.07
N SER A 114 3.96 11.38 -8.97
CA SER A 114 2.49 11.32 -9.01
C SER A 114 1.89 12.60 -9.57
N ARG A 115 2.42 13.78 -9.18
CA ARG A 115 2.00 15.08 -9.73
C ARG A 115 2.25 15.14 -11.24
N ALA A 116 3.43 14.72 -11.69
CA ALA A 116 3.78 14.70 -13.11
C ALA A 116 2.87 13.77 -13.92
N THR A 117 2.58 12.56 -13.41
CA THR A 117 1.67 11.62 -14.08
C THR A 117 0.25 12.16 -14.18
N ILE A 118 -0.29 12.75 -13.11
CA ILE A 118 -1.62 13.36 -13.14
C ILE A 118 -1.65 14.53 -14.11
N ALA A 119 -0.63 15.40 -14.09
CA ALA A 119 -0.52 16.53 -15.00
C ALA A 119 -0.55 16.08 -16.47
N GLN A 120 0.20 15.03 -16.82
CA GLN A 120 0.15 14.40 -18.14
C GLN A 120 -1.25 13.85 -18.47
N GLN A 121 -1.89 13.15 -17.54
CA GLN A 121 -3.21 12.56 -17.74
C GLN A 121 -4.29 13.61 -18.04
N ILE A 122 -4.22 14.78 -17.40
CA ILE A 122 -5.17 15.88 -17.62
C ILE A 122 -4.66 16.90 -18.67
N ASN A 123 -3.57 16.58 -19.39
CA ASN A 123 -2.92 17.43 -20.37
C ASN A 123 -2.54 18.83 -19.84
N PHE A 124 -2.19 18.91 -18.56
CA PHE A 124 -1.66 20.11 -17.95
C PHE A 124 -0.12 20.05 -17.94
N PHE A 125 0.52 21.04 -18.56
CA PHE A 125 1.97 21.19 -18.54
C PHE A 125 2.30 22.57 -18.00
N SER A 126 3.08 22.64 -16.92
CA SER A 126 3.63 23.91 -16.46
C SER A 126 4.54 24.45 -17.56
N ARG A 127 4.21 25.63 -18.09
CA ARG A 127 5.07 26.37 -19.02
C ARG A 127 6.26 26.98 -18.29
#